data_AF-A0A3B0ITX0-F1
#
_entry.id   AF-A0A3B0ITX0-F1
#
_cell.length_a   1.000
_cell.length_b   1.000
_cell.length_c   1.000
_cell.angle_alpha   90.00
_cell.angle_beta   90.00
_cell.angle_gamma   90.00
#
_symmetry.space_group_name_H-M   'P 1'
#
loop_
_entity.id
_entity.type
_entity.pdbx_description
1 polymer ?
#
loop_
_entity_poly.entity_id
_entity_poly.type
_entity_poly.pdbx_seq_one_letter_code
_entity_poly.pdbx_strand_id
1 'polypeptide(L)'
;MPGRHATVVGNTSETGDGVKNLPTDFTDPGKVVHCLVEKQLTCCGVKLNNTVSLTDEAILQHYNTMLANLPKYLLMRKNVYTVSDYFSTERKVGNERQNKKWSELSMLASPSFNGKNIFINQHHMNLFINYQSRMGLKETDMAKKFPITYQLIAEI
;
A
#
# COMPACT_ATOMS: atom_id res chain seq x y z
N MET A 1 1.62 3.11 -3.00
CA MET A 1 2.08 2.21 -1.92
C MET A 1 2.84 3.02 -0.88
N PRO A 2 2.77 2.68 0.42
CA PRO A 2 3.49 3.39 1.48
C PRO A 2 4.97 2.96 1.57
N GLY A 3 5.80 3.80 2.20
CA GLY A 3 7.24 3.55 2.39
C GLY A 3 8.17 4.17 1.32
N ARG A 4 9.34 3.55 1.12
CA ARG A 4 10.41 3.98 0.18
C ARG A 4 10.59 2.99 -0.97
N HIS A 5 11.60 3.20 -1.82
CA HIS A 5 11.89 2.29 -2.93
C HIS A 5 12.04 0.83 -2.46
N ALA A 6 12.78 0.61 -1.36
CA ALA A 6 12.99 -0.72 -0.79
C ALA A 6 11.68 -1.44 -0.40
N THR A 7 10.62 -0.71 0.03
CA THR A 7 9.39 -1.35 0.53
C THR A 7 8.58 -1.94 -0.61
N VAL A 8 8.62 -1.26 -1.75
CA VAL A 8 7.94 -1.68 -2.99
C VAL A 8 8.64 -2.88 -3.63
N VAL A 9 9.95 -3.03 -3.45
CA VAL A 9 10.70 -4.20 -3.94
C VAL A 9 10.82 -5.33 -2.89
N GLY A 10 10.22 -5.16 -1.71
CA GLY A 10 10.14 -6.21 -0.68
C GLY A 10 11.44 -6.46 0.10
N ASN A 11 12.39 -5.52 0.08
CA ASN A 11 13.72 -5.68 0.71
C ASN A 11 13.99 -4.63 1.80
N THR A 12 13.00 -4.29 2.61
CA THR A 12 13.09 -3.16 3.56
C THR A 12 13.47 -3.56 4.98
N SER A 13 14.24 -2.69 5.65
CA SER A 13 14.40 -2.60 7.11
C SER A 13 13.59 -1.44 7.72
N GLU A 14 13.56 -1.32 9.05
CA GLU A 14 12.86 -0.21 9.73
C GLU A 14 13.28 1.21 9.29
N THR A 15 14.48 1.40 8.75
CA THR A 15 14.96 2.70 8.23
C THR A 15 14.50 3.00 6.80
N GLY A 16 13.85 2.04 6.13
CA GLY A 16 13.45 2.14 4.73
C GLY A 16 14.60 1.85 3.76
N ASP A 17 15.71 1.28 4.26
CA ASP A 17 16.87 0.93 3.45
C ASP A 17 16.80 -0.52 2.95
N GLY A 18 17.47 -0.76 1.81
CA GLY A 18 17.62 -2.10 1.27
C GLY A 18 18.57 -2.90 2.14
N VAL A 19 18.13 -3.97 2.80
CA VAL A 19 19.06 -4.78 3.62
C VAL A 19 19.17 -6.21 3.11
N LYS A 20 20.40 -6.62 2.78
CA LYS A 20 20.76 -8.04 2.68
C LYS A 20 20.89 -8.60 4.10
N ASN A 21 20.15 -9.67 4.41
CA ASN A 21 20.32 -10.51 5.61
C ASN A 21 19.86 -9.90 6.98
N LEU A 22 18.92 -8.95 7.01
CA LEU A 22 18.24 -8.55 8.26
C LEU A 22 16.75 -8.94 8.22
N PRO A 23 16.07 -9.02 9.38
CA PRO A 23 14.62 -9.20 9.44
C PRO A 23 13.92 -8.18 8.53
N THR A 24 13.16 -8.67 7.55
CA THR A 24 12.51 -7.81 6.57
C THR A 24 11.16 -7.33 7.11
N ASP A 25 11.19 -6.24 7.85
CA ASP A 25 9.98 -5.54 8.29
C ASP A 25 9.43 -4.66 7.15
N PHE A 26 8.13 -4.37 7.16
CA PHE A 26 7.48 -3.47 6.18
C PHE A 26 7.52 -3.96 4.72
N THR A 27 7.47 -5.28 4.51
CA THR A 27 7.48 -5.92 3.18
C THR A 27 6.09 -6.02 2.54
N ASP A 28 5.01 -5.71 3.25
CA ASP A 28 3.64 -5.80 2.74
C ASP A 28 3.42 -5.05 1.41
N PRO A 29 3.97 -3.83 1.21
CA PRO A 29 3.85 -3.15 -0.08
C PRO A 29 4.42 -3.96 -1.23
N GLY A 30 5.60 -4.57 -1.04
CA GLY A 30 6.25 -5.41 -2.03
C GLY A 30 5.51 -6.71 -2.30
N LYS A 31 4.92 -7.34 -1.28
CA LYS A 31 4.07 -8.53 -1.44
C LYS A 31 2.84 -8.25 -2.29
N VAL A 32 2.17 -7.12 -2.05
CA VAL A 32 1.00 -6.71 -2.86
C VAL A 32 1.42 -6.40 -4.30
N VAL A 33 2.51 -5.65 -4.49
CA VAL A 33 3.01 -5.33 -5.84
C VAL A 33 3.42 -6.59 -6.60
N HIS A 34 4.11 -7.53 -5.95
CA HIS A 34 4.50 -8.80 -6.55
C HIS A 34 3.27 -9.57 -7.04
N CYS A 35 2.24 -9.72 -6.21
CA CYS A 35 0.99 -10.38 -6.60
C CYS A 35 0.30 -9.68 -7.80
N LEU A 36 0.27 -8.35 -7.83
CA LEU A 36 -0.33 -7.61 -8.95
C LEU A 36 0.45 -7.78 -10.25
N VAL A 37 1.78 -7.78 -10.17
CA VAL A 37 2.66 -8.04 -11.33
C VAL A 37 2.49 -9.48 -11.81
N GLU A 38 2.41 -10.45 -10.91
CA GLU A 38 2.12 -11.85 -11.27
C GLU A 38 0.79 -11.98 -12.02
N LYS A 39 -0.29 -11.36 -11.52
CA LYS A 39 -1.60 -11.36 -12.19
C LYS A 39 -1.51 -10.72 -13.58
N GLN A 40 -0.79 -9.61 -13.72
CA GLN A 40 -0.62 -8.95 -15.02
C GLN A 40 0.18 -9.82 -16.01
N LEU A 41 1.31 -10.38 -15.58
CA LEU A 41 2.18 -11.20 -16.43
C LEU A 41 1.47 -12.48 -16.88
N THR A 42 0.78 -13.16 -15.96
CA THR A 42 0.02 -14.36 -16.30
C THR A 42 -1.17 -14.07 -17.22
N CYS A 43 -1.85 -12.92 -17.04
CA CYS A 43 -2.87 -12.44 -17.99
C CYS A 43 -2.30 -12.21 -19.40
N CYS A 44 -1.05 -11.75 -19.50
CA CYS A 44 -0.33 -11.63 -20.78
C CYS A 44 0.22 -12.97 -21.32
N GLY A 45 -0.12 -14.11 -20.72
CA GLY A 45 0.32 -15.43 -21.18
C GLY A 45 1.74 -15.83 -20.74
N VAL A 46 2.37 -15.06 -19.86
CA VAL A 46 3.69 -15.41 -19.32
C VAL A 46 3.56 -16.55 -18.31
N LYS A 47 4.36 -17.61 -18.50
CA LYS A 47 4.50 -18.69 -17.52
C LYS A 47 5.52 -18.29 -16.46
N LEU A 48 5.07 -18.21 -15.21
CA LEU A 48 5.92 -17.89 -14.07
C LEU A 48 6.29 -19.19 -13.34
N ASN A 49 7.57 -19.34 -13.00
CA ASN A 49 8.07 -20.53 -12.29
C ASN A 49 7.92 -20.40 -10.76
N ASN A 50 7.89 -19.17 -10.25
CA ASN A 50 7.74 -18.86 -8.83
C ASN A 50 6.62 -17.84 -8.70
N THR A 51 5.61 -18.15 -7.88
CA THR A 51 4.47 -17.27 -7.63
C THR A 51 4.18 -17.19 -6.14
N VAL A 52 3.79 -16.01 -5.67
CA VAL A 52 3.28 -15.77 -4.32
C VAL A 52 1.79 -16.12 -4.25
N SER A 53 1.05 -15.93 -5.35
CA SER A 53 -0.36 -16.36 -5.50
C SER A 53 -1.26 -16.00 -4.31
N LEU A 54 -1.27 -14.72 -3.92
CA LEU A 54 -2.10 -14.26 -2.80
C LEU A 54 -3.59 -14.27 -3.15
N THR A 55 -4.41 -14.75 -2.21
CA THR A 55 -5.87 -14.59 -2.27
C THR A 55 -6.26 -13.13 -2.05
N ASP A 56 -7.46 -12.75 -2.47
CA ASP A 56 -7.97 -11.40 -2.26
C ASP A 56 -8.06 -11.06 -0.76
N GLU A 57 -8.42 -12.02 0.10
CA GLU A 57 -8.38 -11.84 1.57
C GLU A 57 -6.94 -11.56 2.05
N ALA A 58 -5.95 -12.33 1.59
CA ALA A 58 -4.55 -12.12 1.99
C ALA A 58 -4.02 -10.75 1.55
N ILE A 59 -4.37 -10.29 0.34
CA ILE A 59 -4.02 -8.94 -0.14
C ILE A 59 -4.65 -7.87 0.77
N LEU A 60 -5.92 -8.03 1.15
CA LEU A 60 -6.59 -7.12 2.08
C LEU A 60 -5.96 -7.14 3.48
N GLN A 61 -5.49 -8.28 3.96
CA GLN A 61 -4.72 -8.35 5.21
C GLN A 61 -3.42 -7.56 5.13
N HIS A 62 -2.68 -7.66 4.02
CA HIS A 62 -1.49 -6.83 3.80
C HIS A 62 -1.82 -5.33 3.79
N TYR A 63 -2.94 -4.93 3.18
CA TYR A 63 -3.40 -3.54 3.24
C TYR A 63 -3.79 -3.09 4.65
N ASN A 64 -4.45 -3.93 5.43
CA ASN A 64 -4.80 -3.65 6.82
C ASN A 64 -3.52 -3.47 7.69
N THR A 65 -2.51 -4.33 7.49
CA THR A 65 -1.19 -4.17 8.12
C THR A 65 -0.47 -2.89 7.68
N MET A 66 -0.61 -2.50 6.41
CA MET A 66 -0.05 -1.23 5.92
C MET A 66 -0.67 -0.02 6.59
N LEU A 67 -1.99 -0.03 6.81
CA LEU A 67 -2.70 1.05 7.51
C LEU A 67 -2.25 1.16 8.97
N ALA A 68 -2.13 0.03 9.69
CA ALA A 68 -1.65 0.01 11.07
C ALA A 68 -0.25 0.62 11.21
N ASN A 69 0.59 0.40 10.20
CA ASN A 69 1.98 0.84 10.18
C ASN A 69 2.19 2.16 9.42
N LEU A 70 1.14 2.85 9.01
CA LEU A 70 1.23 4.08 8.21
C LEU A 70 2.13 5.14 8.84
N PRO A 71 2.09 5.42 10.17
CA PRO A 71 3.00 6.36 10.81
C PRO A 71 4.48 5.98 10.61
N LYS A 72 4.81 4.69 10.68
CA LYS A 72 6.18 4.19 10.50
C LYS A 72 6.65 4.35 9.05
N TYR A 73 5.77 4.04 8.08
CA TYR A 73 6.05 4.30 6.66
C TYR A 73 6.26 5.79 6.35
N LEU A 74 5.59 6.69 7.07
CA LEU A 74 5.80 8.14 6.94
C LEU A 74 7.14 8.56 7.51
N LEU A 75 7.58 7.98 8.64
CA LEU A 75 8.90 8.24 9.21
C LEU A 75 10.03 7.84 8.26
N MET A 76 9.91 6.70 7.58
CA MET A 76 10.91 6.26 6.59
C MET A 76 11.19 7.32 5.51
N ARG A 77 10.19 8.13 5.15
CA ARG A 77 10.34 9.14 4.09
C ARG A 77 11.29 10.28 4.47
N LYS A 78 11.59 10.45 5.76
CA LYS A 78 12.52 11.46 6.26
C LYS A 78 13.99 11.07 6.04
N ASN A 79 14.28 9.80 5.73
CA ASN A 79 15.64 9.31 5.48
C ASN A 79 16.00 9.46 3.99
N VAL A 80 17.04 10.23 3.66
CA VAL A 80 17.45 10.58 2.28
C VAL A 80 18.89 10.11 2.02
N TYR A 81 19.18 9.56 0.84
CA TYR A 81 20.49 8.97 0.48
C TYR A 81 21.48 9.93 -0.17
N THR A 82 21.04 11.13 -0.54
CA THR A 82 21.86 12.09 -1.30
C THR A 82 21.76 13.45 -0.67
N VAL A 83 22.88 14.18 -0.81
CA VAL A 83 23.21 15.49 -0.23
C VAL A 83 22.00 16.43 -0.14
N SER A 84 22.00 17.17 0.95
CA SER A 84 21.01 18.11 1.50
C SER A 84 20.14 18.94 0.55
N ASP A 85 20.47 19.12 -0.72
CA ASP A 85 19.93 20.20 -1.56
C ASP A 85 18.56 19.96 -2.20
N TYR A 86 17.86 18.88 -1.82
CA TYR A 86 16.43 18.71 -2.08
C TYR A 86 15.65 18.78 -0.77
N PHE A 87 15.72 19.93 -0.11
CA PHE A 87 15.04 20.29 1.14
C PHE A 87 13.51 20.44 0.99
N SER A 88 12.81 19.45 0.42
CA SER A 88 11.41 19.25 0.79
C SER A 88 11.31 17.95 1.55
N THR A 89 10.79 18.01 2.77
CA THR A 89 10.41 16.88 3.65
C THR A 89 9.38 15.93 3.02
N GLU A 90 9.11 16.12 1.73
CA GLU A 90 8.00 15.58 0.99
C GLU A 90 8.39 15.42 -0.48
N ARG A 91 8.25 14.21 -1.01
CA ARG A 91 8.39 13.96 -2.45
C ARG A 91 7.25 14.62 -3.20
N LYS A 92 7.57 15.33 -4.29
CA LYS A 92 6.58 15.70 -5.30
C LYS A 92 6.23 14.45 -6.11
N VAL A 93 4.95 14.18 -6.33
CA VAL A 93 4.50 13.03 -7.11
C VAL A 93 3.42 13.48 -8.08
N GLY A 94 3.53 13.10 -9.36
CA GLY A 94 2.65 13.54 -10.44
C GLY A 94 3.41 13.85 -11.73
N ASN A 95 2.69 13.98 -12.84
CA ASN A 95 3.28 14.34 -14.14
C ASN A 95 3.80 15.79 -14.07
N GLU A 96 4.79 16.15 -14.90
CA GLU A 96 5.51 17.45 -14.87
C GLU A 96 4.62 18.70 -14.79
N ARG A 97 3.38 18.62 -15.31
CA ARG A 97 2.38 19.69 -15.27
C ARG A 97 1.72 19.92 -13.91
N GLN A 98 1.71 18.92 -13.01
CA GLN A 98 0.93 18.99 -11.77
C GLN A 98 1.77 19.17 -10.51
N ASN A 99 3.05 18.77 -10.49
CA ASN A 99 4.05 19.17 -9.47
C ASN A 99 3.55 19.25 -8.00
N LYS A 100 2.58 18.42 -7.61
CA LYS A 100 1.95 18.47 -6.29
C LYS A 100 2.84 17.79 -5.27
N LYS A 101 2.89 18.34 -4.05
CA LYS A 101 3.51 17.64 -2.93
C LYS A 101 2.73 16.37 -2.60
N TRP A 102 3.37 15.35 -2.03
CA TRP A 102 2.67 14.13 -1.62
C TRP A 102 1.46 14.36 -0.69
N SER A 103 1.53 15.36 0.19
CA SER A 103 0.46 15.77 1.12
C SER A 103 -0.66 16.52 0.42
N GLU A 104 -0.32 17.22 -0.66
CA GLU A 104 -1.23 18.00 -1.52
C GLU A 104 -1.88 17.13 -2.60
N LEU A 105 -1.28 15.98 -2.89
CA LEU A 105 -2.01 14.87 -3.44
C LEU A 105 -2.97 14.41 -2.35
N SER A 106 -4.18 14.97 -2.34
CA SER A 106 -5.32 14.07 -2.18
C SER A 106 -5.03 12.99 -3.22
N MET A 107 -4.78 11.77 -2.74
CA MET A 107 -4.49 10.61 -3.56
C MET A 107 -5.27 10.74 -4.87
N LEU A 108 -4.60 11.08 -5.99
CA LEU A 108 -5.27 11.50 -7.22
C LEU A 108 -6.32 10.43 -7.55
N ALA A 109 -7.59 10.76 -7.33
CA ALA A 109 -8.75 9.87 -7.44
C ALA A 109 -8.64 8.54 -6.66
N SER A 110 -8.14 8.53 -5.40
CA SER A 110 -8.52 7.42 -4.51
C SER A 110 -10.02 7.51 -4.26
N PRO A 111 -10.69 6.38 -4.24
CA PRO A 111 -12.12 6.35 -4.08
C PRO A 111 -12.39 6.47 -2.59
N SER A 112 -12.85 7.65 -2.23
CA SER A 112 -13.23 8.00 -0.89
C SER A 112 -14.45 7.17 -0.50
N PHE A 113 -14.42 6.49 0.64
CA PHE A 113 -15.68 6.15 1.31
C PHE A 113 -16.09 7.39 2.11
N ASN A 114 -17.21 8.01 1.75
CA ASN A 114 -17.71 9.25 2.35
C ASN A 114 -16.71 10.43 2.38
N GLY A 115 -15.86 10.58 1.36
CA GLY A 115 -14.99 11.76 1.20
C GLY A 115 -13.68 11.75 2.01
N LYS A 116 -13.39 10.73 2.83
CA LYS A 116 -12.11 10.58 3.55
C LYS A 116 -11.23 9.48 2.94
N ASN A 117 -9.90 9.67 2.97
CA ASN A 117 -8.88 8.77 2.40
C ASN A 117 -8.56 7.60 3.36
N ILE A 118 -9.43 6.60 3.42
CA ILE A 118 -9.28 5.42 4.29
C ILE A 118 -8.41 4.34 3.64
N PHE A 119 -8.50 4.22 2.31
CA PHE A 119 -7.82 3.16 1.55
C PHE A 119 -6.46 3.64 1.02
N ILE A 120 -5.44 2.79 1.16
CA ILE A 120 -4.07 2.98 0.62
C ILE A 120 -4.01 3.34 -0.88
N ASN A 121 -4.95 2.88 -1.70
CA ASN A 121 -5.12 3.24 -3.11
C ASN A 121 -6.47 2.73 -3.66
N GLN A 122 -6.78 3.06 -4.91
CA GLN A 122 -7.99 2.58 -5.62
C GLN A 122 -8.11 1.05 -5.64
N HIS A 123 -7.01 0.34 -5.84
CA HIS A 123 -7.03 -1.12 -5.86
C HIS A 123 -7.48 -1.68 -4.49
N HIS A 124 -7.00 -1.12 -3.38
CA HIS A 124 -7.43 -1.51 -2.04
C HIS A 124 -8.95 -1.35 -1.88
N MET A 125 -9.53 -0.20 -2.22
CA MET A 125 -10.99 -0.02 -2.08
C MET A 125 -11.77 -0.99 -2.97
N ASN A 126 -11.43 -1.06 -4.27
CA ASN A 126 -12.16 -1.92 -5.20
C ASN A 126 -12.14 -3.37 -4.73
N LEU A 127 -10.96 -3.84 -4.28
CA LEU A 127 -10.82 -5.18 -3.75
C LEU A 127 -11.66 -5.39 -2.50
N PHE A 128 -11.69 -4.42 -1.59
CA PHE A 128 -12.44 -4.50 -0.34
C PHE A 128 -13.95 -4.59 -0.57
N ILE A 129 -14.50 -3.70 -1.40
CA ILE A 129 -15.93 -3.69 -1.76
C ILE A 129 -16.31 -4.97 -2.50
N ASN A 130 -15.52 -5.36 -3.50
CA ASN A 130 -15.79 -6.58 -4.27
C ASN A 130 -15.67 -7.83 -3.42
N TYR A 131 -14.70 -7.87 -2.50
CA TYR A 131 -14.53 -8.99 -1.57
C TYR A 131 -15.73 -9.13 -0.64
N GLN A 132 -16.18 -8.03 -0.01
CA GLN A 132 -17.37 -8.04 0.83
C GLN A 132 -18.59 -8.56 0.08
N SER A 133 -18.85 -7.98 -1.10
CA SER A 133 -20.01 -8.33 -1.93
C SER A 133 -19.96 -9.80 -2.38
N ARG A 134 -18.83 -10.25 -2.93
CA ARG A 134 -18.67 -11.63 -3.43
C ARG A 134 -18.77 -12.67 -2.34
N MET A 135 -18.30 -12.36 -1.13
CA MET A 135 -18.34 -13.27 0.01
C MET A 135 -19.65 -13.18 0.81
N GLY A 136 -20.55 -12.24 0.48
CA GLY A 136 -21.80 -12.01 1.21
C GLY A 136 -21.60 -11.63 2.68
N LEU A 137 -20.49 -10.96 3.01
CA LEU A 137 -20.09 -10.68 4.39
C LEU A 137 -20.83 -9.46 4.94
N LYS A 138 -21.34 -9.58 6.17
CA LYS A 138 -21.87 -8.44 6.90
C LYS A 138 -20.74 -7.52 7.35
N GLU A 139 -21.06 -6.26 7.62
CA GLU A 139 -20.09 -5.29 8.13
C GLU A 139 -19.39 -5.79 9.40
N THR A 140 -20.09 -6.49 10.29
CA THR A 140 -19.52 -7.08 11.51
C THR A 140 -18.44 -8.13 11.21
N ASP A 141 -18.59 -8.89 10.12
CA ASP A 141 -17.62 -9.92 9.73
C ASP A 141 -16.40 -9.27 9.08
N MET A 142 -16.64 -8.25 8.26
CA MET A 142 -15.59 -7.46 7.64
C MET A 142 -14.79 -6.67 8.68
N ALA A 143 -15.43 -6.13 9.73
CA ALA A 143 -14.75 -5.45 10.84
C ALA A 143 -13.87 -6.39 11.66
N LYS A 144 -14.28 -7.65 11.84
CA LYS A 144 -13.44 -8.66 12.48
C LYS A 144 -12.22 -9.03 11.63
N LYS A 145 -12.40 -9.14 10.31
CA LYS A 145 -11.33 -9.51 9.37
C LYS A 145 -10.35 -8.36 9.11
N PHE A 146 -10.83 -7.13 9.01
CA PHE A 146 -10.04 -5.94 8.64
C PHE A 146 -10.26 -4.79 9.64
N PRO A 147 -9.85 -4.97 10.91
CA PRO A 147 -10.22 -4.07 12.01
C PRO A 147 -9.67 -2.66 11.85
N ILE A 148 -8.48 -2.49 11.26
CA ILE A 148 -7.87 -1.16 11.11
C ILE A 148 -8.60 -0.37 10.01
N THR A 149 -8.93 -1.03 8.90
CA THR A 149 -9.75 -0.41 7.86
C THR A 149 -11.11 0.02 8.43
N TYR A 150 -11.77 -0.81 9.23
CA TYR A 150 -13.05 -0.46 9.85
C TYR A 150 -12.95 0.63 10.93
N GLN A 151 -11.89 0.62 11.73
CA GLN A 151 -11.65 1.69 12.69
C GLN A 151 -11.58 3.05 11.97
N LEU A 152 -10.82 3.13 10.88
CA LEU A 152 -10.71 4.35 10.08
C LEU A 152 -12.03 4.75 9.38
N ILE A 153 -12.91 3.77 9.08
CA ILE A 153 -14.28 4.04 8.59
C ILE A 153 -15.17 4.59 9.71
N ALA A 154 -15.02 4.12 10.95
CA ALA A 154 -15.81 4.57 12.09
C ALA A 154 -15.43 5.97 12.59
N GLU A 155 -14.20 6.42 12.31
CA GLU A 155 -13.72 7.79 12.60
C GLU A 155 -14.25 8.84 11.58
N ILE A 156 -15.18 8.43 10.71
CA ILE A 156 -15.79 9.29 9.68
C ILE A 156 -17.02 10.02 10.17
#